data_AF-A0A6A1VKI6-F1
#
_entry.id   AF-A0A6A1VKI6-F1
#
_cell.length_a   1.000
_cell.length_b   1.000
_cell.length_c   1.000
_cell.angle_alpha   90.00
_cell.angle_beta   90.00
_cell.angle_gamma   90.00
#
_symmetry.space_group_name_H-M   'P 1'
#
loop_
_entity.id
_entity.type
_entity.pdbx_description
1 polymer ?
#
loop_
_entity_poly.entity_id
_entity_poly.type
_entity_poly.pdbx_seq_one_letter_code
_entity_poly.pdbx_strand_id
1 'polypeptide(L)'
;MWYFRNSVRVNQGKNPLTIEEAFDNFSKGISVYGPYWDHVMSYWKESLEKPEKVFVLKYEDMKEQPTIYLKKLAEFLECPFSREEEVKGVINDILRLYSFENLSNLEVNKNGKILMLVNKAALFRRGEAENWKNHLTAEMSETLDRITEEKFHNVGLKF
;
A
#
# COMPACT_ATOMS: atom_id res chain seq x y z
N MET A 1 2.65 -7.37 3.86
CA MET A 1 3.20 -6.98 5.18
C MET A 1 3.97 -8.09 5.91
N TRP A 2 3.59 -9.37 5.75
CA TRP A 2 4.25 -10.53 6.37
C TRP A 2 5.80 -10.56 6.21
N TYR A 3 6.30 -10.47 4.97
CA TYR A 3 7.75 -10.43 4.70
C TYR A 3 8.50 -9.35 5.48
N PHE A 4 7.98 -8.12 5.44
CA PHE A 4 8.57 -7.00 6.17
C PHE A 4 8.61 -7.28 7.67
N ARG A 5 7.49 -7.75 8.24
CA ARG A 5 7.40 -8.09 9.67
C ARG A 5 8.40 -9.18 10.04
N ASN A 6 8.58 -10.19 9.20
CA ASN A 6 9.59 -11.23 9.42
C ASN A 6 11.02 -10.68 9.35
N SER A 7 11.32 -9.77 8.43
CA SER A 7 12.62 -9.08 8.40
C SER A 7 12.91 -8.35 9.71
N VAL A 8 11.92 -7.62 10.25
CA VAL A 8 12.07 -6.94 11.55
C VAL A 8 12.23 -7.94 12.70
N ARG A 9 11.45 -9.03 12.71
CA ARG A 9 11.55 -10.06 13.77
C ARG A 9 12.91 -10.72 13.80
N VAL A 10 13.43 -11.12 12.64
CA VAL A 10 14.75 -11.74 12.51
C VAL A 10 15.84 -10.77 13.00
N ASN A 11 15.76 -9.48 12.63
CA ASN A 11 16.70 -8.46 13.13
C ASN A 11 16.62 -8.25 14.66
N GLN A 12 15.48 -8.58 15.29
CA GLN A 12 15.30 -8.55 16.74
C GLN A 12 15.66 -9.89 17.42
N GLY A 13 16.22 -10.85 16.69
CA GLY A 13 16.54 -12.19 17.22
C GLY A 13 15.31 -13.07 17.49
N LYS A 14 14.15 -12.73 16.90
CA LYS A 14 12.91 -13.52 17.01
C LYS A 14 12.72 -14.41 15.79
N ASN A 15 12.09 -15.56 16.00
CA ASN A 15 11.70 -16.44 14.90
C ASN A 15 10.71 -15.75 13.95
N PRO A 16 10.83 -15.94 12.63
CA PRO A 16 9.84 -15.47 11.68
C PRO A 16 8.49 -16.15 11.95
N LEU A 17 7.39 -15.47 11.62
CA LEU A 17 6.09 -16.12 11.57
C LEU A 17 5.97 -16.93 10.28
N THR A 18 5.29 -18.06 10.37
CA THR A 18 4.70 -18.75 9.21
C THR A 18 3.63 -17.87 8.55
N ILE A 19 3.21 -18.22 7.33
CA ILE A 19 2.15 -17.47 6.65
C ILE A 19 0.80 -17.72 7.33
N GLU A 20 0.59 -18.93 7.84
CA GLU A 20 -0.59 -19.37 8.59
C GLU A 20 -0.77 -18.56 9.89
N GLU A 21 0.29 -18.43 10.69
CA GLU A 21 0.23 -17.61 11.92
C GLU A 21 0.01 -16.13 11.60
N ALA A 22 0.65 -15.63 10.53
CA ALA A 22 0.49 -14.23 10.14
C ALA A 22 -0.94 -13.96 9.62
N PHE A 23 -1.50 -14.91 8.88
CA PHE A 23 -2.86 -14.90 8.39
C PHE A 23 -3.87 -14.91 9.56
N ASP A 24 -3.74 -15.86 10.49
CA ASP A 24 -4.65 -16.00 11.63
C ASP A 24 -4.65 -14.75 12.51
N ASN A 25 -3.47 -14.19 12.77
CA ASN A 25 -3.36 -12.91 13.48
C ASN A 25 -4.04 -11.79 12.70
N PHE A 26 -3.80 -11.67 11.39
CA PHE A 26 -4.36 -10.59 10.58
C PHE A 26 -5.89 -10.67 10.46
N SER A 27 -6.44 -11.86 10.24
CA SER A 27 -7.89 -12.09 10.12
C SER A 27 -8.63 -11.79 11.43
N LYS A 28 -7.97 -11.98 12.57
CA LYS A 28 -8.45 -11.58 13.91
C LYS A 28 -8.21 -10.10 14.25
N GLY A 29 -7.65 -9.31 13.32
CA GLY A 29 -7.33 -7.90 13.52
C GLY A 29 -6.06 -7.64 14.33
N ILE A 30 -5.31 -8.68 14.69
CA ILE A 30 -4.06 -8.62 15.47
C ILE A 30 -2.90 -8.28 14.52
N SER A 31 -2.77 -7.00 14.16
CA SER A 31 -1.67 -6.50 13.35
C SER A 31 -1.20 -5.12 13.83
N VAL A 32 -0.03 -4.68 13.35
CA VAL A 32 0.47 -3.34 13.67
C VAL A 32 -0.50 -2.33 13.03
N TYR A 33 -1.06 -1.43 13.84
CA TYR A 33 -2.15 -0.51 13.47
C TYR A 33 -3.48 -1.19 13.08
N GLY A 34 -3.66 -2.46 13.41
CA GLY A 34 -4.90 -3.19 13.16
C GLY A 34 -6.03 -2.84 14.13
N PRO A 35 -7.28 -3.23 13.81
CA PRO A 35 -7.67 -4.02 12.63
C PRO A 35 -7.62 -3.23 11.31
N TYR A 36 -7.20 -3.88 10.23
CA TYR A 36 -7.04 -3.25 8.91
C TYR A 36 -8.34 -2.63 8.39
N TRP A 37 -9.44 -3.38 8.46
CA TRP A 37 -10.73 -2.91 7.96
C TRP A 37 -11.23 -1.67 8.72
N ASP A 38 -11.05 -1.63 10.04
CA ASP A 38 -11.47 -0.48 10.84
C ASP A 38 -10.62 0.76 10.50
N HIS A 39 -9.32 0.57 10.28
CA HIS A 39 -8.43 1.62 9.79
C HIS A 39 -8.87 2.14 8.41
N VAL A 40 -9.18 1.27 7.46
CA VAL A 40 -9.63 1.71 6.12
C VAL A 40 -10.98 2.44 6.21
N MET A 41 -11.93 1.89 6.96
CA MET A 41 -13.27 2.48 7.10
C MET A 41 -13.23 3.86 7.75
N SER A 42 -12.35 4.10 8.73
CA SER A 42 -12.28 5.41 9.38
C SER A 42 -11.89 6.52 8.40
N TYR A 43 -10.84 6.30 7.60
CA TYR A 43 -10.42 7.24 6.57
C TYR A 43 -11.42 7.33 5.41
N TRP A 44 -12.06 6.22 5.05
CA TRP A 44 -13.11 6.23 4.02
C TRP A 44 -14.28 7.13 4.43
N LYS A 45 -14.80 6.97 5.65
CA LYS A 45 -15.87 7.83 6.19
C LYS A 45 -15.44 9.29 6.22
N GLU A 46 -14.24 9.58 6.70
CA GLU A 46 -13.70 10.94 6.73
C GLU A 46 -13.60 11.55 5.32
N SER A 47 -13.26 10.75 4.30
CA SER A 47 -13.24 11.21 2.91
C SER A 47 -14.59 11.56 2.31
N LEU A 48 -15.67 10.92 2.82
CA LEU A 48 -17.02 11.26 2.42
C LEU A 48 -17.52 12.53 3.13
N GLU A 49 -17.11 12.73 4.39
CA GLU A 49 -17.49 13.91 5.18
C GLU A 49 -16.68 15.16 4.80
N LYS A 50 -15.41 14.99 4.42
CA LYS A 50 -14.46 16.08 4.12
C LYS A 50 -13.66 15.79 2.85
N PRO A 51 -14.32 15.70 1.68
CA PRO A 51 -13.67 15.35 0.41
C PRO A 51 -12.59 16.35 -0.02
N GLU A 52 -12.62 17.57 0.49
CA GLU A 52 -11.61 18.61 0.26
C GLU A 52 -10.35 18.45 1.15
N LYS A 53 -10.40 17.58 2.17
CA LYS A 53 -9.30 17.37 3.12
C LYS A 53 -8.71 15.96 3.09
N VAL A 54 -9.47 14.99 2.61
CA VAL A 54 -9.04 13.60 2.57
C VAL A 54 -9.22 13.04 1.17
N PHE A 55 -8.08 12.78 0.53
CA PHE A 55 -8.03 12.14 -0.78
C PHE A 55 -7.66 10.66 -0.63
N VAL A 56 -8.57 9.78 -1.04
CA VAL A 56 -8.38 8.33 -0.96
C VAL A 56 -7.81 7.82 -2.28
N LEU A 57 -6.71 7.08 -2.18
CA LEU A 57 -6.05 6.41 -3.29
C LEU A 57 -6.04 4.90 -3.05
N LYS A 58 -6.42 4.13 -4.07
CA LYS A 58 -6.22 2.68 -4.09
C LYS A 58 -4.94 2.34 -4.82
N TYR A 59 -4.22 1.34 -4.31
CA TYR A 59 -2.91 0.99 -4.83
C TYR A 59 -2.99 0.44 -6.25
N GLU A 60 -3.97 -0.43 -6.50
CA GLU A 60 -4.24 -1.08 -7.79
C GLU A 60 -4.59 -0.05 -8.85
N ASP A 61 -5.51 0.86 -8.53
CA ASP A 61 -5.92 1.97 -9.39
C ASP A 61 -4.75 2.88 -9.78
N MET A 62 -3.88 3.24 -8.82
CA MET A 62 -2.67 4.02 -9.09
C MET A 62 -1.67 3.28 -9.98
N LYS A 63 -1.61 1.95 -9.87
CA LYS A 63 -0.74 1.14 -10.72
C LYS A 63 -1.29 0.99 -12.14
N GLU A 64 -2.59 0.83 -12.29
CA GLU A 64 -3.24 0.68 -13.59
C GLU A 64 -3.26 2.02 -14.36
N GLN A 65 -3.57 3.12 -13.66
CA GLN A 65 -3.80 4.43 -14.26
C GLN A 65 -2.96 5.53 -13.60
N PRO A 66 -1.61 5.40 -13.56
CA PRO A 66 -0.74 6.28 -12.78
C PRO A 66 -0.84 7.75 -13.18
N THR A 67 -0.97 8.04 -14.48
CA THR A 67 -1.11 9.42 -14.97
C THR A 67 -2.40 10.08 -14.48
N ILE A 68 -3.51 9.35 -14.47
CA ILE A 68 -4.81 9.89 -14.04
C ILE A 68 -4.77 10.20 -12.54
N TYR A 69 -4.27 9.27 -11.73
CA TYR A 69 -4.20 9.47 -10.29
C TYR A 69 -3.16 10.50 -9.87
N LEU A 70 -2.06 10.66 -10.61
CA LEU A 70 -1.10 11.73 -10.36
C LEU A 70 -1.72 13.12 -10.64
N LYS A 71 -2.47 13.27 -11.74
CA LYS A 71 -3.19 14.51 -12.03
C LYS A 71 -4.24 14.83 -10.96
N LYS A 72 -5.06 13.84 -10.57
CA LYS A 72 -6.04 14.01 -9.48
C LYS A 72 -5.39 14.40 -8.16
N LEU A 73 -4.23 13.80 -7.82
CA LEU A 73 -3.50 14.17 -6.62
C LEU A 73 -2.98 15.61 -6.70
N ALA A 74 -2.45 16.03 -7.84
CA ALA A 74 -1.99 17.40 -8.07
C ALA A 74 -3.14 18.42 -7.95
N GLU A 75 -4.30 18.11 -8.54
CA GLU A 75 -5.52 18.91 -8.38
C GLU A 75 -5.96 19.01 -6.90
N PHE A 76 -5.96 17.88 -6.18
CA PHE A 76 -6.30 17.84 -4.76
C PHE A 76 -5.33 18.66 -3.89
N LEU A 77 -4.04 18.69 -4.24
CA LEU A 77 -3.03 19.50 -3.57
C LEU A 77 -3.02 20.97 -4.02
N GLU A 78 -4.01 21.40 -4.80
CA GLU A 78 -4.13 22.74 -5.37
C GLU A 78 -2.93 23.14 -6.26
N CYS A 79 -2.27 22.15 -6.86
CA CYS A 79 -1.13 22.33 -7.77
C CYS A 79 -1.32 21.59 -9.11
N PRO A 80 -2.43 21.82 -9.84
CA PRO A 80 -2.70 21.12 -11.10
C PRO A 80 -1.60 21.39 -12.13
N PHE A 81 -1.31 20.39 -12.96
CA PHE A 81 -0.35 20.54 -14.05
C PHE A 81 -0.86 21.54 -15.09
N SER A 82 0.01 22.44 -15.50
CA SER A 82 -0.23 23.34 -16.64
C SER A 82 -0.15 22.59 -17.98
N ARG A 83 -0.77 23.16 -19.01
CA ARG A 83 -0.69 22.61 -20.37
C ARG A 83 0.77 22.52 -20.85
N GLU A 84 1.59 23.49 -20.49
CA GLU A 84 3.01 23.53 -20.82
C GLU A 84 3.78 22.37 -20.17
N GLU A 85 3.50 22.05 -18.90
CA GLU A 85 4.10 20.91 -18.20
C GLU A 85 3.68 19.57 -18.80
N GLU A 86 2.41 19.45 -19.19
CA GLU A 86 1.93 18.26 -19.89
C GLU A 86 2.64 18.07 -21.24
N VAL A 87 2.73 19.13 -22.05
CA VAL A 87 3.43 19.10 -23.35
C VAL A 87 4.93 18.80 -23.17
N LYS A 88 5.55 19.31 -22.11
CA LYS A 88 6.95 19.03 -21.77
C LYS A 88 7.19 17.64 -21.19
N GLY A 89 6.13 16.87 -20.91
CA GLY A 89 6.24 15.51 -20.40
C GLY A 89 6.60 15.44 -18.91
N VAL A 90 6.38 16.50 -18.13
CA VAL A 90 6.73 16.55 -16.68
C VAL A 90 6.08 15.41 -15.90
N ILE A 91 4.84 15.05 -16.24
CA ILE A 91 4.13 13.92 -15.63
C ILE A 91 4.90 12.61 -15.85
N ASN A 92 5.38 12.36 -17.07
CA ASN A 92 6.14 11.15 -17.39
C ASN A 92 7.48 11.14 -16.65
N ASP A 93 8.12 12.30 -16.49
CA ASP A 93 9.36 12.42 -15.73
C ASP A 93 9.13 12.10 -14.25
N ILE A 94 8.06 12.61 -13.63
CA ILE A 94 7.69 12.28 -12.25
C ILE A 94 7.41 10.78 -12.12
N LEU A 95 6.59 10.20 -12.99
CA LEU A 95 6.28 8.77 -12.97
C LEU A 95 7.54 7.90 -13.12
N ARG A 96 8.49 8.31 -13.97
CA ARG A 96 9.78 7.62 -14.12
C ARG A 96 10.61 7.73 -12.85
N LEU A 97 10.75 8.93 -12.29
CA LEU A 97 11.56 9.20 -11.08
C LEU A 97 11.03 8.45 -9.85
N TYR A 98 9.71 8.38 -9.68
CA TYR A 98 9.07 7.71 -8.54
C TYR A 98 8.60 6.29 -8.85
N SER A 99 8.99 5.74 -10.00
CA SER A 99 8.70 4.34 -10.34
C SER A 99 9.33 3.39 -9.32
N PHE A 100 8.68 2.25 -9.11
CA PHE A 100 9.21 1.20 -8.24
C PHE A 100 10.61 0.76 -8.70
N GLU A 101 10.81 0.57 -10.01
CA GLU A 101 12.11 0.19 -10.58
C GLU A 101 13.19 1.23 -10.27
N ASN A 102 12.91 2.52 -10.47
CA ASN A 102 13.90 3.55 -10.17
C ASN A 102 14.20 3.62 -8.66
N LEU A 103 13.16 3.75 -7.82
CA LEU A 103 13.32 3.93 -6.38
C LEU A 103 13.96 2.70 -5.70
N SER A 104 13.58 1.49 -6.09
CA SER A 104 14.17 0.25 -5.54
C SER A 104 15.64 0.09 -5.92
N ASN A 105 16.09 0.75 -6.99
CA ASN A 105 17.47 0.67 -7.47
C ASN A 105 18.42 1.72 -6.90
N LEU A 106 17.93 2.75 -6.23
CA LEU A 106 18.77 3.79 -5.62
C LEU A 106 19.59 3.23 -4.44
N GLU A 107 20.88 3.55 -4.39
CA GLU A 107 21.80 3.13 -3.31
C GLU A 107 21.28 3.50 -1.92
N VAL A 108 20.63 4.66 -1.81
CA VAL A 108 20.06 5.17 -0.55
C VAL A 108 18.95 4.27 0.01
N ASN A 109 18.31 3.48 -0.85
CA ASN A 109 17.18 2.59 -0.55
C ASN A 109 17.61 1.12 -0.46
N LYS A 110 18.74 0.75 -1.05
CA LYS A 110 19.35 -0.59 -0.92
C LYS A 110 20.10 -0.75 0.39
N ASN A 111 20.75 0.31 0.87
CA ASN A 111 21.72 0.23 1.96
C ASN A 111 21.29 0.98 3.22
N GLY A 112 21.68 0.43 4.37
CA GLY A 112 21.46 1.01 5.69
C GLY A 112 20.16 0.56 6.37
N LYS A 113 19.91 1.14 7.54
CA LYS A 113 18.77 0.77 8.39
C LYS A 113 17.91 1.98 8.73
N ILE A 114 16.59 1.80 8.73
CA ILE A 114 15.62 2.76 9.30
C ILE A 114 15.44 2.43 10.77
N LEU A 115 15.56 3.46 11.62
CA LEU A 115 15.43 3.37 13.08
C LEU A 115 16.31 2.26 13.69
N MET A 116 17.45 1.96 13.08
CA MET A 116 18.36 0.85 13.42
C MET A 116 17.74 -0.57 13.37
N LEU A 117 16.45 -0.70 13.03
CA LEU A 117 15.67 -1.94 13.14
C LEU A 117 15.38 -2.60 11.79
N VAL A 118 15.24 -1.80 10.74
CA VAL A 118 14.71 -2.27 9.46
C VAL A 118 15.72 -2.03 8.36
N ASN A 119 16.18 -3.06 7.67
CA ASN A 119 17.00 -2.89 6.46
C ASN A 119 16.15 -2.18 5.40
N LYS A 120 16.66 -1.09 4.81
CA LYS A 120 15.92 -0.32 3.78
C LYS A 120 15.52 -1.17 2.58
N ALA A 121 16.33 -2.16 2.20
CA ALA A 121 16.00 -3.10 1.13
C ALA A 121 14.70 -3.87 1.40
N ALA A 122 14.30 -4.05 2.67
CA ALA A 122 13.04 -4.72 3.02
C ALA A 122 11.78 -3.90 2.66
N LEU A 123 11.92 -2.59 2.39
CA LEU A 123 10.81 -1.73 1.95
C LEU A 123 10.42 -1.97 0.48
N PHE A 124 11.38 -2.36 -0.35
CA PHE A 124 11.19 -2.57 -1.79
C PHE A 124 11.26 -4.05 -2.12
N ARG A 125 10.10 -4.72 -2.21
CA ARG A 125 10.03 -6.18 -2.41
C ARG A 125 9.75 -6.60 -3.85
N ARG A 126 8.55 -6.26 -4.35
CA ARG A 126 8.08 -6.63 -5.70
C ARG A 126 7.32 -5.50 -6.38
N GLY A 127 6.57 -4.71 -5.60
CA GLY A 127 5.76 -3.62 -6.17
C GLY A 127 4.62 -4.13 -7.05
N GLU A 128 4.21 -5.39 -6.92
CA GLU A 128 3.17 -6.03 -7.75
C GLU A 128 1.85 -6.19 -6.98
N ALA A 129 0.73 -5.97 -7.68
CA ALA A 129 -0.58 -6.39 -7.21
C ALA A 129 -0.72 -7.92 -7.33
N GLU A 130 -1.72 -8.50 -6.66
CA GLU A 130 -2.06 -9.92 -6.75
C GLU A 130 -1.02 -10.96 -6.30
N ASN A 131 0.19 -10.55 -5.89
CA ASN A 131 1.21 -11.50 -5.42
C ASN A 131 0.80 -12.30 -4.17
N TRP A 132 -0.35 -11.99 -3.54
CA TRP A 132 -0.94 -12.82 -2.50
C TRP A 132 -1.27 -14.24 -2.99
N LYS A 133 -1.59 -14.41 -4.29
CA LYS A 133 -1.90 -15.71 -4.92
C LYS A 133 -0.74 -16.72 -4.82
N ASN A 134 0.48 -16.23 -4.64
CA ASN A 134 1.69 -17.05 -4.48
C ASN A 134 1.92 -17.52 -3.03
N HIS A 135 1.09 -17.07 -2.08
CA HIS A 135 1.34 -17.26 -0.65
C HIS A 135 0.12 -17.75 0.14
N LEU A 136 -1.08 -17.29 -0.21
CA LEU A 136 -2.30 -17.67 0.47
C LEU A 136 -2.93 -18.88 -0.24
N THR A 137 -3.53 -19.78 0.54
CA THR A 137 -4.42 -20.81 0.00
C THR A 137 -5.75 -20.19 -0.44
N ALA A 138 -6.52 -20.90 -1.26
CA ALA A 138 -7.85 -20.46 -1.67
C ALA A 138 -8.77 -20.18 -0.46
N GLU A 139 -8.76 -21.07 0.54
CA GLU A 139 -9.53 -20.93 1.78
C GLU A 139 -9.13 -19.66 2.57
N MET A 140 -7.84 -19.37 2.65
CA MET A 140 -7.35 -18.14 3.31
C MET A 140 -7.83 -16.89 2.58
N SER A 141 -7.71 -16.85 1.24
CA SER A 141 -8.20 -15.70 0.47
C SER A 141 -9.71 -15.53 0.60
N GLU A 142 -10.49 -16.59 0.45
CA GLU A 142 -11.96 -16.55 0.58
C GLU A 142 -12.39 -16.06 1.95
N THR A 143 -11.66 -16.44 3.01
CA THR A 143 -11.92 -15.94 4.36
C THR A 143 -11.71 -14.43 4.46
N LEU A 144 -10.63 -13.88 3.88
CA LEU A 144 -10.39 -12.43 3.89
C LEU A 144 -11.38 -11.69 3.01
N ASP A 145 -11.76 -12.25 1.87
CA ASP A 145 -12.77 -11.67 0.98
C ASP A 145 -14.12 -11.56 1.70
N ARG A 146 -14.54 -12.63 2.39
CA ARG A 146 -15.76 -12.60 3.20
C ARG A 146 -15.72 -11.55 4.30
N ILE A 147 -14.61 -11.48 5.07
CA ILE A 147 -14.46 -10.45 6.12
C ILE A 147 -14.51 -9.05 5.50
N THR A 148 -13.86 -8.86 4.35
CA THR A 148 -13.80 -7.59 3.63
C THR A 148 -15.18 -7.14 3.17
N GLU A 149 -15.96 -8.04 2.57
CA GLU A 149 -17.34 -7.75 2.15
C GLU A 149 -18.21 -7.42 3.37
N GLU A 150 -18.17 -8.24 4.43
CA GLU A 150 -18.94 -8.00 5.67
C GLU A 150 -18.64 -6.63 6.29
N LYS A 151 -17.38 -6.19 6.25
CA LYS A 151 -16.96 -4.91 6.83
C LYS A 151 -17.28 -3.73 5.93
N PHE A 152 -17.07 -3.84 4.62
CA PHE A 152 -17.15 -2.71 3.71
C PHE A 152 -18.51 -2.52 3.04
N HIS A 153 -19.36 -3.55 3.03
CA HIS A 153 -20.70 -3.52 2.42
C HIS A 153 -21.51 -2.29 2.87
N ASN A 154 -21.50 -1.98 4.17
CA ASN A 154 -22.32 -0.91 4.74
C ASN A 154 -21.83 0.51 4.42
N VAL A 155 -20.60 0.66 3.91
CA VAL A 155 -20.01 1.97 3.59
C VAL A 155 -19.80 2.17 2.09
N GLY A 156 -20.30 1.24 1.26
CA GLY A 156 -20.20 1.31 -0.19
C GLY A 156 -18.78 1.24 -0.74
N LEU A 157 -17.81 0.80 0.07
CA LEU A 157 -16.42 0.65 -0.35
C LEU A 157 -16.24 -0.71 -1.03
N LYS A 158 -15.72 -0.71 -2.27
CA LYS A 158 -15.40 -1.91 -3.04
C LYS A 158 -13.97 -1.84 -3.59
N PHE A 159 -13.32 -2.99 -3.69
CA PHE A 159 -11.98 -3.16 -4.25
C PHE A 159 -12.05 -4.03 -5.50
#